data_AF-A0A9X3LMC2-F1
#
_entry.id   AF-A0A9X3LMC2-F1
#
_cell.length_a   1.000
_cell.length_b   1.000
_cell.length_c   1.000
_cell.angle_alpha   90.00
_cell.angle_beta   90.00
_cell.angle_gamma   90.00
#
_symmetry.space_group_name_H-M   'P 1'
#
loop_
_entity.id
_entity.type
_entity.pdbx_description
1 polymer ?
#
loop_
_entity_poly.entity_id
_entity_poly.type
_entity_poly.pdbx_seq_one_letter_code
_entity_poly.pdbx_strand_id
1 'polypeptide(L)'
;MSFKTDVSTMNQAANNVDRVKDEVQGELSRLRGVVDDVSGSWKGQAQVSFHSLMERWDENARKLNEALQSIADNIRANAGDFDTTDVDNAAAFNA
;
A
#
# COMPACT_ATOMS: atom_id res chain seq x y z
N MET A 1 -13.70 -27.46 -1.80
CA MET A 1 -12.27 -27.13 -2.03
C MET A 1 -12.09 -25.72 -2.59
N SER A 2 -12.93 -25.23 -3.51
CA SER A 2 -12.79 -23.89 -4.13
C SER A 2 -12.69 -22.72 -3.12
N PHE A 3 -13.59 -22.62 -2.14
CA PHE A 3 -13.66 -21.45 -1.25
C PHE A 3 -12.45 -21.25 -0.33
N LYS A 4 -11.88 -22.33 0.21
CA LYS A 4 -10.60 -22.27 0.95
C LYS A 4 -9.45 -21.79 0.07
N THR A 5 -9.48 -22.12 -1.22
CA THR A 5 -8.53 -21.64 -2.21
C THR A 5 -8.74 -20.14 -2.50
N ASP A 6 -9.99 -19.67 -2.52
CA ASP A 6 -10.31 -18.25 -2.73
C ASP A 6 -9.80 -17.38 -1.57
N VAL A 7 -10.07 -17.75 -0.32
CA VAL A 7 -9.55 -17.04 0.88
C VAL A 7 -8.01 -17.02 0.90
N SER A 8 -7.37 -18.16 0.58
CA SER A 8 -5.90 -18.22 0.46
C SER A 8 -5.35 -17.28 -0.62
N THR A 9 -6.04 -17.19 -1.76
CA THR A 9 -5.67 -16.31 -2.88
C THR A 9 -5.80 -14.83 -2.48
N MET A 10 -6.87 -14.47 -1.76
CA MET A 10 -7.05 -13.10 -1.26
C MET A 10 -5.95 -12.72 -0.27
N ASN A 11 -5.62 -13.60 0.68
CA ASN A 11 -4.51 -13.35 1.61
C ASN A 11 -3.16 -13.18 0.90
N GLN A 12 -2.89 -13.98 -0.14
CA GLN A 12 -1.70 -13.81 -0.97
C GLN A 12 -1.70 -12.47 -1.71
N ALA A 13 -2.85 -12.03 -2.24
CA ALA A 13 -2.98 -10.73 -2.88
C ALA A 13 -2.72 -9.57 -1.90
N ALA A 14 -3.24 -9.63 -0.67
CA ALA A 14 -2.96 -8.62 0.36
C ALA A 14 -1.46 -8.55 0.70
N ASN A 15 -0.80 -9.70 0.87
CA ASN A 15 0.64 -9.75 1.12
C ASN A 15 1.45 -9.19 -0.06
N ASN A 16 0.99 -9.43 -1.29
CA ASN A 16 1.61 -8.85 -2.47
C ASN A 16 1.50 -7.32 -2.50
N VAL A 17 0.35 -6.78 -2.10
CA VAL A 17 0.15 -5.31 -1.99
C VAL A 17 1.06 -4.71 -0.93
N ASP A 18 1.25 -5.37 0.21
CA ASP A 18 2.19 -4.91 1.23
C ASP A 18 3.64 -4.90 0.73
N ARG A 19 4.05 -5.94 0.01
CA ARG A 19 5.39 -5.97 -0.61
C ARG A 19 5.58 -4.80 -1.58
N VAL A 20 4.58 -4.54 -2.43
CA VAL A 20 4.63 -3.41 -3.37
C VAL A 20 4.67 -2.07 -2.63
N LYS A 21 3.94 -1.93 -1.52
CA LYS A 21 4.01 -0.74 -0.64
C LYS A 21 5.44 -0.53 -0.12
N ASP A 22 6.08 -1.57 0.38
CA ASP A 22 7.45 -1.48 0.91
C ASP A 22 8.47 -1.14 -0.20
N GLU A 23 8.29 -1.71 -1.40
CA GLU A 23 9.09 -1.38 -2.58
C GLU A 23 8.93 0.09 -2.99
N VAL A 24 7.69 0.58 -3.04
CA VAL A 24 7.38 1.99 -3.31
C VAL A 24 8.04 2.90 -2.28
N GLN A 25 7.94 2.59 -0.99
CA GLN A 25 8.59 3.36 0.06
C GLN A 25 10.11 3.41 -0.13
N GLY A 26 10.73 2.27 -0.46
CA GLY A 26 12.15 2.19 -0.76
C GLY A 26 12.55 3.10 -1.92
N GLU A 27 11.78 3.11 -3.01
CA GLU A 27 12.07 4.00 -4.14
C GLU A 27 11.81 5.47 -3.84
N LEU A 28 10.80 5.78 -3.04
CA LEU A 28 10.54 7.16 -2.60
C LEU A 28 11.72 7.69 -1.77
N SER A 29 12.27 6.88 -0.86
CA SER A 29 13.46 7.22 -0.09
C SER A 29 14.71 7.36 -0.96
N ARG A 30 14.89 6.47 -1.95
CA ARG A 30 16.01 6.58 -2.91
C ARG A 30 15.93 7.88 -3.71
N LEU A 31 14.75 8.23 -4.25
CA LEU A 31 14.61 9.45 -5.01
C LEU A 31 14.86 10.69 -4.13
N ARG A 32 14.36 10.68 -2.88
CA ARG A 32 14.64 11.76 -1.91
C ARG A 32 16.16 11.97 -1.74
N GLY A 33 16.93 10.90 -1.57
CA GLY A 33 18.39 10.99 -1.43
C GLY A 33 19.06 11.61 -2.65
N VAL A 34 18.71 11.16 -3.86
CA VAL A 34 19.22 11.74 -5.11
C VAL A 34 18.91 13.23 -5.20
N VAL A 35 17.71 13.60 -4.78
CA VAL A 35 17.20 14.96 -4.81
C VAL A 35 17.92 15.86 -3.79
N ASP A 36 18.16 15.36 -2.57
CA ASP A 36 18.92 16.06 -1.54
C ASP A 36 20.39 16.28 -1.97
N ASP A 37 21.02 15.30 -2.64
CA ASP A 37 22.39 15.42 -3.16
C ASP A 37 22.54 16.54 -4.19
N VAL A 38 21.55 16.71 -5.09
CA VAL A 38 21.60 17.78 -6.11
C VAL A 38 21.12 19.14 -5.58
N SER A 39 20.39 19.16 -4.45
CA SER A 39 19.82 20.39 -3.88
C SER A 39 20.88 21.47 -3.57
N GLY A 40 22.10 21.06 -3.20
CA GLY A 40 23.22 21.97 -2.93
C GLY A 40 23.66 22.79 -4.16
N SER A 41 23.32 22.35 -5.36
CA SER A 41 23.61 23.06 -6.62
C SER A 41 22.52 24.07 -7.04
N TRP A 42 21.34 24.03 -6.41
CA TRP A 42 20.18 24.83 -6.82
C TRP A 42 20.06 26.06 -5.92
N LYS A 43 20.68 27.18 -6.30
CA LYS A 43 20.61 28.45 -5.53
C LYS A 43 19.57 29.42 -6.11
N GLY A 44 18.96 30.24 -5.24
CA GLY A 44 18.04 31.32 -5.63
C GLY A 44 16.64 30.82 -5.97
N GLN A 45 16.03 31.33 -7.05
CA GLN A 45 14.64 31.01 -7.44
C GLN A 45 14.40 29.50 -7.62
N ALA A 46 15.42 28.74 -8.04
CA ALA A 46 15.34 27.29 -8.20
C ALA A 46 15.12 26.56 -6.85
N GLN A 47 15.61 27.11 -5.74
CA GLN A 47 15.42 26.55 -4.40
C GLN A 47 13.94 26.58 -3.96
N VAL A 48 13.22 27.65 -4.31
CA VAL A 48 11.79 27.80 -3.96
C VAL A 48 10.94 26.80 -4.74
N SER A 49 11.16 26.70 -6.05
CA SER A 49 10.44 25.72 -6.89
C SER A 49 10.75 24.29 -6.48
N PHE A 50 12.00 24.01 -6.08
CA PHE A 50 12.39 22.72 -5.55
C PHE A 50 11.70 22.39 -4.23
N HIS A 51 11.64 23.34 -3.29
CA HIS A 51 10.96 23.14 -2.02
C HIS A 51 9.48 22.77 -2.24
N SER A 52 8.78 23.52 -3.10
CA SER A 52 7.38 23.23 -3.45
C SER A 52 7.22 21.87 -4.14
N LEU A 53 8.18 21.47 -4.98
CA LEU A 53 8.19 20.13 -5.56
C LEU A 53 8.31 19.05 -4.48
N MET A 54 9.17 19.25 -3.49
CA MET A 54 9.37 18.30 -2.38
C MET A 54 8.15 18.19 -1.48
N GLU A 55 7.45 19.28 -1.20
CA GLU A 55 6.18 19.23 -0.45
C GLU A 55 5.12 18.41 -1.19
N ARG A 56 4.94 18.67 -2.50
CA ARG A 56 3.98 17.91 -3.33
C ARG A 56 4.40 16.45 -3.47
N TRP A 57 5.70 16.18 -3.52
CA TRP A 57 6.25 14.84 -3.54
C TRP A 57 5.88 14.07 -2.25
N ASP A 58 6.13 14.66 -1.09
CA ASP A 58 5.81 14.06 0.22
C ASP A 58 4.30 13.80 0.35
N GLU A 59 3.48 14.73 -0.13
CA GLU A 59 2.03 14.56 -0.15
C GLU A 59 1.60 13.37 -1.03
N ASN A 60 2.14 13.28 -2.25
CA ASN A 60 1.83 12.18 -3.17
C ASN A 60 2.33 10.83 -2.65
N ALA A 61 3.52 10.80 -2.05
CA ALA A 61 4.09 9.63 -1.37
C ALA A 61 3.17 9.13 -0.26
N ARG A 62 2.66 10.05 0.59
CA ARG A 62 1.71 9.69 1.65
C ARG A 62 0.40 9.14 1.08
N LYS A 63 -0.18 9.82 0.09
CA LYS A 63 -1.42 9.38 -0.58
C LYS A 63 -1.29 7.98 -1.20
N LEU A 64 -0.16 7.70 -1.84
CA LEU A 64 0.11 6.40 -2.43
C LEU A 64 0.21 5.30 -1.35
N ASN A 65 0.91 5.56 -0.25
CA ASN A 65 0.99 4.63 0.87
C ASN A 65 -0.37 4.34 1.50
N GLU A 66 -1.17 5.38 1.73
CA GLU A 66 -2.53 5.25 2.28
C GLU A 66 -3.44 4.44 1.35
N ALA A 67 -3.34 4.68 0.04
CA ALA A 67 -4.11 3.91 -0.96
C ALA A 67 -3.71 2.43 -0.98
N LEU A 68 -2.42 2.11 -0.96
CA LEU A 68 -1.94 0.72 -0.94
C LEU A 68 -2.34 0.01 0.36
N GLN A 69 -2.21 0.68 1.50
CA GLN A 69 -2.66 0.14 2.79
C GLN A 69 -4.17 -0.15 2.77
N SER A 70 -4.97 0.80 2.30
CA SER A 70 -6.42 0.63 2.16
C SER A 70 -6.79 -0.54 1.25
N ILE A 71 -6.07 -0.74 0.13
CA ILE A 71 -6.28 -1.89 -0.74
C ILE A 71 -5.98 -3.20 0.00
N ALA A 72 -4.86 -3.29 0.72
CA ALA A 72 -4.50 -4.49 1.47
C ALA A 72 -5.53 -4.81 2.57
N ASP A 73 -5.99 -3.79 3.29
CA ASP A 73 -6.99 -3.93 4.35
C ASP A 73 -8.35 -4.35 3.80
N ASN A 74 -8.79 -3.77 2.68
CA ASN A 74 -10.01 -4.19 1.99
C ASN A 74 -9.94 -5.66 1.56
N ILE A 75 -8.81 -6.11 1.00
CA ILE A 75 -8.65 -7.51 0.58
C ILE A 75 -8.76 -8.45 1.80
N ARG A 76 -8.14 -8.09 2.92
CA ARG A 76 -8.21 -8.87 4.17
C ARG A 76 -9.60 -8.90 4.79
N ALA A 77 -10.29 -7.76 4.80
CA ALA A 77 -11.65 -7.66 5.32
C ALA A 77 -12.58 -8.60 4.54
N ASN A 78 -12.53 -8.54 3.20
CA ASN A 78 -13.31 -9.46 2.37
C ASN A 78 -12.95 -10.92 2.66
N ALA A 79 -11.65 -11.26 2.80
CA ALA A 79 -11.22 -12.63 3.12
C ALA A 79 -11.78 -13.13 4.48
N GLY A 80 -11.84 -12.26 5.50
CA GLY A 80 -12.40 -12.59 6.81
C GLY A 80 -13.93 -12.72 6.82
N ASP A 81 -14.63 -11.87 6.05
CA ASP A 81 -16.08 -11.97 5.87
C ASP A 81 -16.46 -13.30 5.19
N PHE A 82 -15.66 -13.75 4.22
CA PHE A 82 -15.83 -15.05 3.57
C PHE A 82 -15.63 -16.23 4.53
N ASP A 83 -14.62 -16.19 5.40
CA ASP A 83 -14.35 -17.26 6.37
C ASP A 83 -15.46 -17.36 7.44
N THR A 84 -15.93 -16.21 7.94
CA THR A 84 -17.01 -16.13 8.93
C THR A 84 -18.33 -16.68 8.36
N THR A 85 -18.68 -16.27 7.14
CA THR A 85 -19.90 -16.73 6.47
C THR A 85 -19.89 -18.26 6.23
N ASP A 86 -18.73 -18.86 5.98
CA ASP A 86 -18.61 -20.31 5.81
C ASP A 86 -18.85 -21.06 7.13
N VAL A 87 -18.24 -20.60 8.23
CA VAL A 87 -18.43 -21.18 9.57
C VAL A 87 -19.90 -21.15 9.97
N ASP A 88 -20.58 -20.03 9.76
CA ASP A 88 -22.01 -19.87 10.09
C ASP A 88 -22.89 -20.80 9.24
N ASN A 89 -22.64 -20.89 7.93
CA ASN A 89 -23.38 -21.79 7.04
C ASN A 89 -23.13 -23.28 7.37
N ALA A 90 -21.88 -23.65 7.67
CA ALA A 90 -21.53 -25.01 8.07
C ALA A 90 -22.17 -25.38 9.42
N ALA A 91 -22.23 -24.44 10.37
CA ALA A 91 -22.92 -24.65 11.64
C ALA A 91 -24.43 -24.82 11.45
N ALA A 92 -25.05 -24.00 10.58
CA ALA A 92 -26.47 -24.08 10.28
C ALA A 92 -26.88 -25.38 9.56
N PHE A 93 -26.00 -25.97 8.76
CA PHE A 93 -26.26 -27.23 8.05
C PHE A 93 -26.09 -28.48 8.96
N ASN A 94 -25.34 -28.34 10.06
CA ASN A 94 -25.11 -29.41 11.03
C ASN A 94 -26.04 -29.33 12.25
N ALA A 95 -26.98 -28.39 12.28
CA ALA A 95 -28.03 -28.22 13.28
C ALA A 95 -29.38 -28.73 12.77
#